data_AF-A0AAD8MRX1-F1
#
_entry.id   AF-A0AAD8MRX1-F1
#
_cell.length_a   1.000
_cell.length_b   1.000
_cell.length_c   1.000
_cell.angle_alpha   90.00
_cell.angle_beta   90.00
_cell.angle_gamma   90.00
#
_symmetry.space_group_name_H-M   'P 1'
#
loop_
_entity.id
_entity.type
_entity.pdbx_description
1 polymer ?
#
loop_
_entity_poly.entity_id
_entity_poly.type
_entity_poly.pdbx_seq_one_letter_code
_entity_poly.pdbx_strand_id
1 'polypeptide(L)'
;MRPQNTVDRKPEIVSPATPISTPTSTFNPNSTILELILKLRSCFQLQDSEEVAAILQSREDKLKQNITDLKNREDKLNLNNIELKSQLQTLTQKCTSLEANRENFAAEKERIEADLKKCKEECEVYKDDKISAKYELEKVRLDLKMWREKEDVAVERYEKRIAELEREKKDESERLRVENLRIREEFEKERAKGKEEVVRLKGEIVGLIEVKRKAEETSRYWERNYKQCEPRVVKLEKNLSEMLRKDPVLGKVVEKAPLLRNPPAINLRSVSNGNLELVDENAHASPCAGSTAESPMVDTNGPAAAGPNSHVMGMACGNRMPTENQVVIEIDDSDDEKPIIETASASKTDKDFGRCYEKDPASQSISRGKRPLVCTPNNGDVGGVNGSIKSKKHKMDSPFPNRASENSESSKDSITTKDMDELVSKVVKTKPFNYEVELLTAFNKDDELCLNAVCALHRVEKRDKLRCGSQYRGFSSIDATRGNQLAKFLVDGDPQGKLRKSVKELQQCDSKGIDECRKLARNHLKQLYQIYQKEEDPFFKEYLVKNYPKKTVS
;
A
#
# COMPACT_ATOMS: atom_id res chain seq x y z
N MET A 1 -24.33 -32.86 52.52
CA MET A 1 -24.79 -33.94 53.42
C MET A 1 -24.97 -33.34 54.81
N ARG A 2 -26.10 -33.57 55.50
CA ARG A 2 -26.27 -33.18 56.91
C ARG A 2 -25.61 -34.23 57.81
N PRO A 3 -24.86 -33.86 58.87
CA PRO A 3 -24.55 -34.81 59.93
C PRO A 3 -25.83 -35.11 60.72
N GLN A 4 -26.02 -36.39 61.08
CA GLN A 4 -27.11 -36.80 61.98
C GLN A 4 -26.70 -36.51 63.43
N ASN A 5 -27.56 -35.81 64.18
CA ASN A 5 -27.41 -35.68 65.62
C ASN A 5 -27.65 -37.06 66.27
N THR A 6 -26.57 -37.76 66.64
CA THR A 6 -26.65 -38.90 67.54
C THR A 6 -26.86 -38.39 68.96
N VAL A 7 -28.06 -38.66 69.50
CA VAL A 7 -28.47 -38.26 70.85
C VAL A 7 -27.56 -38.92 71.90
N ASP A 8 -26.98 -38.11 72.78
CA ASP A 8 -26.20 -38.57 73.93
C ASP A 8 -27.02 -39.49 74.84
N ARG A 9 -26.64 -40.77 74.90
CA ARG A 9 -27.06 -41.67 75.98
C ARG A 9 -26.22 -41.39 77.22
N LYS A 10 -26.72 -40.50 78.06
CA LYS A 10 -26.24 -40.27 79.43
C LYS A 10 -26.15 -41.61 80.19
N PRO A 11 -24.97 -42.07 80.65
CA PRO A 11 -24.88 -43.26 81.46
C PRO A 11 -25.39 -42.96 82.87
N GLU A 12 -26.43 -43.67 83.27
CA GLU A 12 -27.02 -43.60 84.60
C GLU A 12 -26.09 -44.34 85.58
N ILE A 13 -25.36 -43.59 86.42
CA ILE A 13 -24.46 -44.16 87.41
C ILE A 13 -25.29 -44.74 88.55
N VAL A 14 -25.54 -46.04 88.48
CA VAL A 14 -26.09 -46.85 89.58
C VAL A 14 -25.08 -46.82 90.73
N SER A 15 -25.44 -46.15 91.82
CA SER A 15 -24.68 -46.17 93.08
C SER A 15 -25.07 -47.42 93.89
N PRO A 16 -24.14 -48.33 94.22
CA PRO A 16 -24.38 -49.42 95.15
C PRO A 16 -23.91 -49.07 96.58
N ALA A 17 -24.47 -49.83 97.52
CA ALA A 17 -23.92 -50.15 98.85
C ALA A 17 -24.05 -49.14 100.02
N THR A 18 -25.12 -49.37 100.80
CA THR A 18 -25.08 -49.75 102.23
C THR A 18 -24.30 -48.88 103.23
N PRO A 19 -24.99 -48.21 104.18
CA PRO A 19 -24.36 -47.80 105.45
C PRO A 19 -24.16 -49.03 106.34
N ILE A 20 -22.91 -49.40 106.61
CA ILE A 20 -22.58 -50.42 107.61
C ILE A 20 -22.62 -49.78 109.00
N SER A 21 -23.53 -50.26 109.86
CA SER A 21 -23.60 -49.88 111.26
C SER A 21 -22.31 -50.27 112.00
N THR A 22 -21.52 -49.29 112.43
CA THR A 22 -20.40 -49.50 113.36
C THR A 22 -20.90 -49.48 114.82
N PRO A 23 -20.50 -50.44 115.66
CA PRO A 23 -20.99 -50.52 117.04
C PRO A 23 -20.42 -49.40 117.92
N THR A 24 -21.26 -48.88 118.81
CA THR A 24 -20.86 -48.02 119.92
C THR A 24 -19.92 -48.75 120.87
N SER A 25 -18.61 -48.55 120.71
CA SER A 25 -17.62 -48.82 121.75
C SER A 25 -17.33 -47.52 122.50
N THR A 26 -17.72 -47.45 123.77
CA THR A 26 -17.51 -46.32 124.68
C THR A 26 -16.05 -46.27 125.16
N PHE A 27 -15.13 -46.02 124.23
CA PHE A 27 -13.77 -45.60 124.58
C PHE A 27 -13.81 -44.14 125.06
N ASN A 28 -13.38 -43.90 126.30
CA ASN A 28 -13.33 -42.57 126.89
C ASN A 28 -12.18 -41.76 126.26
N PRO A 29 -12.45 -40.74 125.43
CA PRO A 29 -11.42 -40.04 124.64
C PRO A 29 -10.51 -39.15 125.49
N ASN A 30 -10.78 -39.01 126.79
CA ASN A 30 -9.97 -38.25 127.73
C ASN A 30 -8.86 -39.06 128.42
N SER A 31 -8.72 -40.36 128.10
CA SER A 31 -7.53 -41.11 128.48
C SER A 31 -6.33 -40.60 127.69
N THR A 32 -5.44 -39.87 128.35
CA THR A 32 -4.23 -39.36 127.67
C THR A 32 -3.36 -40.54 127.22
N ILE A 33 -2.70 -40.40 126.07
CA ILE A 33 -1.78 -41.43 125.53
C ILE A 33 -0.75 -41.88 126.58
N LEU A 34 -0.36 -40.98 127.50
CA LEU A 34 0.49 -41.27 128.66
C LEU A 34 -0.09 -42.32 129.63
N GLU A 35 -1.38 -42.28 129.97
CA GLU A 35 -1.99 -43.30 130.85
C GLU A 35 -1.98 -44.69 130.21
N LEU A 36 -2.26 -44.78 128.90
CA LEU A 36 -2.22 -46.04 128.17
C LEU A 36 -0.78 -46.60 128.09
N ILE A 37 0.21 -45.73 127.81
CA ILE A 37 1.63 -46.10 127.80
C ILE A 37 2.10 -46.55 129.18
N LEU A 38 1.70 -45.88 130.26
CA LEU A 38 2.08 -46.25 131.63
C LEU A 38 1.47 -47.61 132.04
N LYS A 39 0.21 -47.87 131.67
CA LYS A 39 -0.50 -49.12 131.99
C LYS A 39 -0.03 -50.31 131.15
N LEU A 40 0.51 -50.07 129.96
CA LEU A 40 1.25 -51.07 129.18
C LEU A 40 2.64 -51.32 129.80
N ARG A 41 3.38 -50.27 130.20
CA ARG A 41 4.72 -50.41 130.81
C ARG A 41 4.76 -51.21 132.12
N SER A 42 3.66 -51.34 132.85
CA SER A 42 3.61 -52.16 134.08
C SER A 42 3.40 -53.66 133.86
N CYS A 43 3.09 -54.10 132.63
CA CYS A 43 2.63 -55.46 132.35
C CYS A 43 3.60 -56.29 131.47
N PHE A 44 4.71 -55.70 131.05
CA PHE A 44 5.72 -56.32 130.16
C PHE A 44 7.12 -56.19 130.77
N GLN A 45 8.02 -57.12 130.47
CA GLN A 45 9.41 -57.02 130.92
C GLN A 45 10.16 -55.97 130.09
N LEU A 46 11.27 -55.44 130.62
CA LEU A 46 12.00 -54.34 129.98
C LEU A 46 12.46 -54.72 128.54
N GLN A 47 12.88 -55.98 128.35
CA GLN A 47 13.28 -56.52 127.05
C GLN A 47 12.13 -56.57 126.04
N ASP A 48 10.93 -57.00 126.45
CA ASP A 48 9.74 -56.97 125.59
C ASP A 48 9.43 -55.55 125.10
N SER A 49 9.68 -54.55 125.95
CA SER A 49 9.46 -53.13 125.62
C SER A 49 10.44 -52.58 124.59
N GLU A 50 11.68 -53.09 124.59
CA GLU A 50 12.71 -52.75 123.59
C GLU A 50 12.43 -53.44 122.24
N GLU A 51 12.02 -54.71 122.24
CA GLU A 51 11.62 -55.42 121.03
C GLU A 51 10.39 -54.77 120.39
N VAL A 52 9.35 -54.44 121.17
CA VAL A 52 8.18 -53.71 120.70
C VAL A 52 8.57 -52.32 120.16
N ALA A 53 9.49 -51.61 120.82
CA ALA A 53 10.00 -50.33 120.32
C ALA A 53 10.72 -50.49 118.97
N ALA A 54 11.57 -51.51 118.81
CA ALA A 54 12.27 -51.78 117.54
C ALA A 54 11.31 -52.16 116.40
N ILE A 55 10.27 -52.97 116.69
CA ILE A 55 9.21 -53.31 115.73
C ILE A 55 8.41 -52.06 115.34
N LEU A 56 8.07 -51.20 116.31
CA LEU A 56 7.37 -49.94 116.05
C LEU A 56 8.22 -48.97 115.21
N GLN A 57 9.52 -48.83 115.52
CA GLN A 57 10.44 -47.99 114.77
C GLN A 57 10.61 -48.48 113.33
N SER A 58 10.84 -49.78 113.14
CA SER A 58 10.93 -50.41 111.81
C SER A 58 9.65 -50.22 110.99
N ARG A 59 8.48 -50.32 111.64
CA ARG A 59 7.17 -50.06 111.01
C ARG A 59 6.98 -48.57 110.69
N GLU A 60 7.41 -47.68 111.56
CA GLU A 60 7.37 -46.22 111.35
C GLU A 60 8.24 -45.83 110.16
N ASP A 61 9.46 -46.33 110.08
CA ASP A 61 10.40 -46.02 108.99
C ASP A 61 9.93 -46.63 107.66
N LYS A 62 9.33 -47.82 107.68
CA LYS A 62 8.66 -48.40 106.51
C LYS A 62 7.43 -47.58 106.07
N LEU A 63 6.68 -47.00 107.02
CA LEU A 63 5.58 -46.09 106.70
C LEU A 63 6.08 -44.75 106.13
N LYS A 64 7.15 -44.17 106.67
CA LYS A 64 7.82 -42.99 106.12
C LYS A 64 8.29 -43.25 104.68
N GLN A 65 8.95 -44.38 104.44
CA GLN A 65 9.40 -44.79 103.10
C GLN A 65 8.22 -44.92 102.12
N ASN A 66 7.15 -45.60 102.52
CA ASN A 66 5.93 -45.69 101.71
C ASN A 66 5.31 -44.31 101.42
N ILE A 67 5.30 -43.39 102.39
CA ILE A 67 4.82 -42.01 102.22
C ILE A 67 5.70 -41.25 101.21
N THR A 68 7.03 -41.37 101.30
CA THR A 68 7.94 -40.74 100.33
C THR A 68 7.79 -41.33 98.93
N ASP A 69 7.61 -42.66 98.80
CA ASP A 69 7.43 -43.31 97.51
C ASP A 69 6.09 -42.96 96.85
N LEU A 70 5.02 -42.86 97.65
CA LEU A 70 3.72 -42.36 97.20
C LEU A 70 3.80 -40.90 96.76
N LYS A 71 4.49 -40.04 97.52
CA LYS A 71 4.68 -38.63 97.17
C LYS A 71 5.51 -38.45 95.89
N ASN A 72 6.63 -39.17 95.76
CA ASN A 72 7.43 -39.20 94.52
C ASN A 72 6.61 -39.67 93.31
N ARG A 73 5.69 -40.63 93.50
CA ARG A 73 4.76 -41.10 92.47
C ARG A 73 3.70 -40.06 92.14
N GLU A 74 3.16 -39.36 93.12
CA GLU A 74 2.22 -38.25 92.97
C GLU A 74 2.85 -37.09 92.18
N ASP A 75 4.06 -36.64 92.56
CA ASP A 75 4.80 -35.60 91.86
C ASP A 75 5.09 -35.99 90.39
N LYS A 76 5.46 -37.26 90.14
CA LYS A 76 5.64 -37.77 88.77
C LYS A 76 4.34 -37.81 87.97
N LEU A 77 3.20 -38.13 88.60
CA LEU A 77 1.89 -38.08 87.95
C LEU A 77 1.46 -36.63 87.66
N ASN A 78 1.75 -35.70 88.57
CA ASN A 78 1.49 -34.27 88.39
C ASN A 78 2.31 -33.69 87.24
N LEU A 79 3.61 -34.02 87.15
CA LEU A 79 4.46 -33.61 86.03
C LEU A 79 3.95 -34.16 84.68
N ASN A 80 3.58 -35.44 84.63
CA ASN A 80 2.96 -36.04 83.44
C ASN A 80 1.62 -35.38 83.07
N ASN A 81 0.82 -34.96 84.06
CA ASN A 81 -0.45 -34.26 83.84
C ASN A 81 -0.24 -32.85 83.25
N ILE A 82 0.79 -32.13 83.72
CA ILE A 82 1.21 -30.84 83.14
C ILE A 82 1.66 -31.02 81.69
N GLU A 83 2.49 -32.02 81.41
CA GLU A 83 2.96 -32.31 80.04
C GLU A 83 1.81 -32.68 79.10
N LEU A 84 0.90 -33.57 79.54
CA LEU A 84 -0.28 -33.93 78.75
C LEU A 84 -1.21 -32.73 78.50
N LYS A 85 -1.34 -31.80 79.45
CA LYS A 85 -2.08 -30.54 79.24
C LYS A 85 -1.41 -29.63 78.22
N SER A 86 -0.09 -29.50 78.25
CA SER A 86 0.70 -28.75 77.26
C SER A 86 0.56 -29.34 75.85
N GLN A 87 0.65 -30.66 75.72
CA GLN A 87 0.44 -31.37 74.46
C GLN A 87 -1.00 -31.22 73.94
N LEU A 88 -2.01 -31.33 74.82
CA LEU A 88 -3.42 -31.13 74.48
C LEU A 88 -3.66 -29.70 73.96
N GLN A 89 -3.16 -28.68 74.67
CA GLN A 89 -3.25 -27.27 74.24
C GLN A 89 -2.59 -27.05 72.87
N THR A 90 -1.42 -27.63 72.64
CA THR A 90 -0.71 -27.58 71.36
C THR A 90 -1.51 -28.23 70.23
N LEU A 91 -2.17 -29.36 70.50
CA LEU A 91 -3.06 -30.03 69.53
C LEU A 91 -4.32 -29.20 69.25
N THR A 92 -4.95 -28.61 70.27
CA THR A 92 -6.10 -27.71 70.09
C THR A 92 -5.74 -26.52 69.19
N GLN A 93 -4.60 -25.87 69.42
CA GLN A 93 -4.12 -24.77 68.56
C GLN A 93 -3.91 -25.22 67.11
N LYS A 94 -3.32 -26.40 66.89
CA LYS A 94 -3.17 -26.99 65.54
C LYS A 94 -4.51 -27.27 64.88
N CYS A 95 -5.50 -27.81 65.60
CA CYS A 95 -6.85 -28.03 65.08
C CYS A 95 -7.49 -26.70 64.64
N THR A 96 -7.49 -25.67 65.48
CA THR A 96 -8.07 -24.36 65.12
C THR A 96 -7.39 -23.71 63.92
N SER A 97 -6.07 -23.88 63.77
CA SER A 97 -5.33 -23.40 62.59
C SER A 97 -5.70 -24.17 61.32
N LEU A 98 -5.87 -25.49 61.41
CA LEU A 98 -6.30 -26.32 60.28
C LEU A 98 -7.77 -26.05 59.88
N GLU A 99 -8.64 -25.75 60.83
CA GLU A 99 -10.03 -25.35 60.59
C GLU A 99 -10.09 -24.01 59.84
N ALA A 100 -9.36 -23.00 60.29
CA ALA A 100 -9.24 -21.71 59.59
C ALA A 100 -8.66 -21.87 58.18
N ASN A 101 -7.63 -22.70 58.00
CA ASN A 101 -7.08 -22.99 56.67
C ASN A 101 -8.10 -23.69 55.77
N ARG A 102 -8.90 -24.62 56.30
CA ARG A 102 -9.98 -25.29 55.56
C ARG A 102 -11.06 -24.31 55.09
N GLU A 103 -11.42 -23.34 55.92
CA GLU A 103 -12.38 -22.28 55.58
C GLU A 103 -11.81 -21.34 54.50
N ASN A 104 -10.53 -20.94 54.60
CA ASN A 104 -9.85 -20.17 53.57
C ASN A 104 -9.84 -20.90 52.21
N PHE A 105 -9.49 -22.19 52.18
CA PHE A 105 -9.51 -22.99 50.95
C PHE A 105 -10.93 -23.19 50.40
N ALA A 106 -11.96 -23.24 51.24
CA ALA A 106 -13.35 -23.31 50.79
C ALA A 106 -13.77 -22.00 50.10
N ALA A 107 -13.43 -20.85 50.67
CA ALA A 107 -13.70 -19.54 50.08
C ALA A 107 -12.89 -19.29 48.78
N GLU A 108 -11.62 -19.71 48.73
CA GLU A 108 -10.81 -19.64 47.51
C GLU A 108 -11.37 -20.53 46.40
N LYS A 109 -11.84 -21.74 46.74
CA LYS A 109 -12.52 -22.64 45.78
C LYS A 109 -13.79 -21.99 45.22
N GLU A 110 -14.64 -21.41 46.07
CA GLU A 110 -15.88 -20.75 45.63
C GLU A 110 -15.58 -19.57 44.68
N ARG A 111 -14.54 -18.78 44.99
CA ARG A 111 -14.05 -17.71 44.09
C ARG A 111 -13.59 -18.25 42.74
N ILE A 112 -12.78 -19.31 42.72
CA ILE A 112 -12.31 -19.94 41.47
C ILE A 112 -13.48 -20.52 40.66
N GLU A 113 -14.49 -21.11 41.32
CA GLU A 113 -15.70 -21.61 40.66
C GLU A 113 -16.54 -20.47 40.05
N ALA A 114 -16.61 -19.31 40.71
CA ALA A 114 -17.25 -18.11 40.18
C ALA A 114 -16.50 -17.49 38.99
N ASP A 115 -15.17 -17.34 39.09
CA ASP A 115 -14.33 -16.84 37.99
C ASP A 115 -14.39 -17.78 36.78
N LEU A 116 -14.39 -19.11 37.00
CA LEU A 116 -14.54 -20.11 35.94
C LEU A 116 -15.93 -20.09 35.30
N LYS A 117 -16.99 -19.73 36.04
CA LYS A 117 -18.33 -19.49 35.48
C LYS A 117 -18.34 -18.25 34.58
N LYS A 118 -17.76 -17.14 35.04
CA LYS A 118 -17.64 -15.88 34.28
C LYS A 118 -16.86 -16.09 32.97
N CYS A 119 -15.72 -16.77 33.02
CA CYS A 119 -14.94 -17.10 31.83
C CYS A 119 -15.71 -17.95 30.81
N LYS A 120 -16.61 -18.84 31.25
CA LYS A 120 -17.47 -19.62 30.34
C LYS A 120 -18.51 -18.73 29.65
N GLU A 121 -19.15 -17.84 30.39
CA GLU A 121 -20.13 -16.88 29.86
C GLU A 121 -19.46 -15.95 28.82
N GLU A 122 -18.28 -15.42 29.11
CA GLU A 122 -17.47 -14.63 28.15
C GLU A 122 -17.06 -15.45 26.91
N CYS A 123 -16.76 -16.75 27.06
CA CYS A 123 -16.46 -17.64 25.93
C CYS A 123 -17.66 -17.92 25.03
N GLU A 124 -18.90 -17.96 25.54
CA GLU A 124 -20.08 -18.11 24.69
C GLU A 124 -20.38 -16.82 23.92
N VAL A 125 -20.30 -15.65 24.58
CA VAL A 125 -20.45 -14.33 23.91
C VAL A 125 -19.46 -14.20 22.74
N TYR A 126 -18.19 -14.57 22.94
CA TYR A 126 -17.19 -14.55 21.87
C TYR A 126 -17.50 -15.51 20.70
N LYS A 127 -18.20 -16.63 20.93
CA LYS A 127 -18.65 -17.50 19.83
C LYS A 127 -19.77 -16.84 19.02
N ASP A 128 -20.72 -16.19 19.70
CA ASP A 128 -21.83 -15.50 19.04
C ASP A 128 -21.33 -14.29 18.24
N ASP A 129 -20.42 -13.49 18.79
CA ASP A 129 -19.72 -12.41 18.07
C ASP A 129 -18.98 -12.94 16.84
N LYS A 130 -18.29 -14.08 16.97
CA LYS A 130 -17.59 -14.72 15.85
C LYS A 130 -18.54 -15.24 14.76
N ILE A 131 -19.74 -15.71 15.13
CA ILE A 131 -20.78 -16.13 14.17
C ILE A 131 -21.36 -14.89 13.47
N SER A 132 -21.65 -13.83 14.22
CA SER A 132 -22.13 -12.54 13.70
C SER A 132 -21.14 -11.91 12.72
N ALA A 133 -19.86 -11.81 13.09
CA ALA A 133 -18.80 -11.31 12.21
C ALA A 133 -18.63 -12.15 10.93
N LYS A 134 -18.84 -13.48 11.01
CA LYS A 134 -18.82 -14.36 9.83
C LYS A 134 -20.01 -14.09 8.89
N TYR A 135 -21.18 -13.77 9.44
CA TYR A 135 -22.37 -13.42 8.65
C TYR A 135 -22.19 -12.09 7.91
N GLU A 136 -21.74 -11.03 8.60
CA GLU A 136 -21.49 -9.73 7.97
C GLU A 136 -20.36 -9.80 6.93
N LEU A 137 -19.31 -10.60 7.16
CA LEU A 137 -18.27 -10.85 6.15
C LEU A 137 -18.82 -11.52 4.88
N GLU A 138 -19.75 -12.48 5.01
CA GLU A 138 -20.37 -13.17 3.88
C GLU A 138 -21.32 -12.24 3.10
N LYS A 139 -22.04 -11.37 3.80
CA LYS A 139 -22.87 -10.30 3.21
C LYS A 139 -22.03 -9.32 2.38
N VAL A 140 -20.93 -8.79 2.94
CA VAL A 140 -19.99 -7.94 2.19
C VAL A 140 -19.37 -8.69 1.00
N ARG A 141 -19.10 -10.00 1.12
CA ARG A 141 -18.60 -10.84 0.02
C ARG A 141 -19.61 -10.93 -1.14
N LEU A 142 -20.91 -11.02 -0.84
CA LEU A 142 -21.99 -11.03 -1.82
C LEU A 142 -22.17 -9.65 -2.48
N ASP A 143 -22.14 -8.57 -1.70
CA ASP A 143 -22.23 -7.20 -2.25
C ASP A 143 -21.07 -6.89 -3.21
N LEU A 144 -19.84 -7.26 -2.85
CA LEU A 144 -18.66 -7.16 -3.73
C LEU A 144 -18.76 -8.06 -4.98
N LYS A 145 -19.51 -9.16 -4.94
CA LYS A 145 -19.79 -9.99 -6.12
C LYS A 145 -20.77 -9.29 -7.05
N MET A 146 -21.89 -8.80 -6.53
CA MET A 146 -22.86 -8.02 -7.30
C MET A 146 -22.27 -6.73 -7.89
N TRP A 147 -21.35 -6.08 -7.18
CA TRP A 147 -20.69 -4.87 -7.68
C TRP A 147 -19.76 -5.17 -8.87
N ARG A 148 -18.95 -6.24 -8.80
CA ARG A 148 -18.16 -6.71 -9.94
C ARG A 148 -19.03 -7.11 -11.13
N GLU A 149 -20.10 -7.85 -10.92
CA GLU A 149 -21.02 -8.23 -12.00
C GLU A 149 -21.65 -7.00 -12.69
N LYS A 150 -21.90 -5.90 -11.96
CA LYS A 150 -22.33 -4.62 -12.53
C LYS A 150 -21.20 -3.90 -13.27
N GLU A 151 -19.98 -3.96 -12.77
CA GLU A 151 -18.79 -3.40 -13.41
C GLU A 151 -18.48 -4.11 -14.73
N ASP A 152 -18.48 -5.44 -14.75
CA ASP A 152 -18.29 -6.28 -15.95
C ASP A 152 -19.33 -5.93 -17.04
N VAL A 153 -20.60 -5.80 -16.69
CA VAL A 153 -21.68 -5.40 -17.63
C VAL A 153 -21.52 -3.96 -18.13
N ALA A 154 -20.94 -3.06 -17.32
CA ALA A 154 -20.63 -1.70 -17.75
C ALA A 154 -19.44 -1.69 -18.71
N VAL A 155 -18.38 -2.45 -18.43
CA VAL A 155 -17.21 -2.63 -19.31
C VAL A 155 -17.64 -3.20 -20.66
N GLU A 156 -18.42 -4.28 -20.70
CA GLU A 156 -18.91 -4.89 -21.95
C GLU A 156 -19.73 -3.88 -22.80
N ARG A 157 -20.49 -3.00 -22.15
CA ARG A 157 -21.23 -1.92 -22.83
C ARG A 157 -20.29 -0.87 -23.43
N TYR A 158 -19.25 -0.46 -22.71
CA TYR A 158 -18.26 0.49 -23.22
C TYR A 158 -17.42 -0.10 -24.36
N GLU A 159 -16.99 -1.36 -24.24
CA GLU A 159 -16.28 -2.08 -25.31
C GLU A 159 -17.12 -2.15 -26.59
N LYS A 160 -18.42 -2.47 -26.50
CA LYS A 160 -19.35 -2.45 -27.63
C LYS A 160 -19.45 -1.07 -28.28
N ARG A 161 -19.53 0.02 -27.49
CA ARG A 161 -19.60 1.39 -28.04
C ARG A 161 -18.28 1.84 -28.65
N ILE A 162 -17.13 1.43 -28.11
CA ILE A 162 -15.81 1.67 -28.70
C ILE A 162 -15.72 0.98 -30.07
N ALA A 163 -16.07 -0.32 -30.15
CA ALA A 163 -16.08 -1.08 -31.40
C ALA A 163 -17.10 -0.57 -32.45
N GLU A 164 -18.09 0.20 -32.03
CA GLU A 164 -19.01 0.92 -32.92
C GLU A 164 -18.41 2.22 -33.45
N LEU A 165 -17.86 3.07 -32.56
CA LEU A 165 -17.16 4.30 -32.93
C LEU A 165 -15.95 4.02 -33.85
N GLU A 166 -15.25 2.90 -33.67
CA GLU A 166 -14.16 2.47 -34.56
C GLU A 166 -14.65 2.09 -35.97
N ARG A 167 -15.86 1.52 -36.09
CA ARG A 167 -16.51 1.26 -37.40
C ARG A 167 -16.96 2.57 -38.04
N GLU A 168 -17.68 3.41 -37.31
CA GLU A 168 -18.11 4.75 -37.78
C GLU A 168 -16.92 5.56 -38.31
N LYS A 169 -15.80 5.60 -37.56
CA LYS A 169 -14.54 6.26 -37.95
C LYS A 169 -13.93 5.66 -39.22
N LYS A 170 -13.96 4.33 -39.38
CA LYS A 170 -13.45 3.66 -40.57
C LYS A 170 -14.29 3.98 -41.81
N ASP A 171 -15.61 3.97 -41.67
CA ASP A 171 -16.56 4.24 -42.76
C ASP A 171 -16.54 5.72 -43.17
N GLU A 172 -16.31 6.64 -42.23
CA GLU A 172 -16.05 8.06 -42.52
C GLU A 172 -14.70 8.26 -43.23
N SER A 173 -13.64 7.60 -42.75
CA SER A 173 -12.32 7.65 -43.39
C SER A 173 -12.35 7.12 -44.82
N GLU A 174 -13.17 6.10 -45.11
CA GLU A 174 -13.33 5.55 -46.45
C GLU A 174 -14.17 6.47 -47.35
N ARG A 175 -15.25 7.07 -46.83
CA ARG A 175 -16.03 8.10 -47.54
C ARG A 175 -15.16 9.30 -47.94
N LEU A 176 -14.36 9.82 -47.01
CA LEU A 176 -13.38 10.87 -47.29
C LEU A 176 -12.31 10.44 -48.29
N ARG A 177 -11.87 9.17 -48.28
CA ARG A 177 -10.91 8.64 -49.27
C ARG A 177 -11.51 8.64 -50.68
N VAL A 178 -12.76 8.23 -50.83
CA VAL A 178 -13.49 8.22 -52.12
C VAL A 178 -13.69 9.64 -52.64
N GLU A 179 -14.15 10.57 -51.79
CA GLU A 179 -14.37 11.96 -52.20
C GLU A 179 -13.05 12.67 -52.58
N ASN A 180 -11.96 12.42 -51.85
CA ASN A 180 -10.63 12.91 -52.22
C ASN A 180 -10.13 12.37 -53.57
N LEU A 181 -10.49 11.14 -53.95
CA LEU A 181 -10.18 10.60 -55.28
C LEU A 181 -11.01 11.29 -56.36
N ARG A 182 -12.31 11.47 -56.13
CA ARG A 182 -13.20 12.19 -57.03
C ARG A 182 -12.71 13.63 -57.30
N ILE A 183 -12.38 14.38 -56.26
CA ILE A 183 -11.86 15.76 -56.39
C ILE A 183 -10.56 15.79 -57.20
N ARG A 184 -9.67 14.80 -57.03
CA ARG A 184 -8.44 14.67 -57.85
C ARG A 184 -8.75 14.41 -59.31
N GLU A 185 -9.69 13.50 -59.62
CA GLU A 185 -10.09 13.25 -61.00
C GLU A 185 -10.75 14.47 -61.66
N GLU A 186 -11.59 15.20 -60.94
CA GLU A 186 -12.20 16.45 -61.43
C GLU A 186 -11.12 17.52 -61.69
N PHE A 187 -10.14 17.68 -60.79
CA PHE A 187 -8.99 18.56 -60.98
C PHE A 187 -8.11 18.16 -62.17
N GLU A 188 -7.88 16.87 -62.38
CA GLU A 188 -7.11 16.36 -63.53
C GLU A 188 -7.86 16.57 -64.86
N LYS A 189 -9.19 16.38 -64.89
CA LYS A 189 -10.04 16.71 -66.04
C LYS A 189 -9.97 18.18 -66.38
N GLU A 190 -10.06 19.08 -65.40
CA GLU A 190 -9.96 20.53 -65.64
C GLU A 190 -8.56 20.95 -66.10
N ARG A 191 -7.52 20.33 -65.53
CA ARG A 191 -6.13 20.50 -65.97
C ARG A 191 -5.89 19.98 -67.39
N ALA A 192 -6.64 18.98 -67.85
CA ALA A 192 -6.60 18.49 -69.23
C ALA A 192 -7.24 19.50 -70.19
N LYS A 193 -8.47 19.97 -69.91
CA LYS A 193 -9.14 21.04 -70.68
C LYS A 193 -8.27 22.28 -70.80
N GLY A 194 -7.67 22.73 -69.69
CA GLY A 194 -6.77 23.89 -69.69
C GLY A 194 -5.52 23.70 -70.56
N LYS A 195 -5.00 22.48 -70.69
CA LYS A 195 -3.90 22.18 -71.63
C LYS A 195 -4.37 22.20 -73.08
N GLU A 196 -5.54 21.62 -73.37
CA GLU A 196 -6.15 21.61 -74.72
C GLU A 196 -6.41 23.05 -75.19
N GLU A 197 -6.97 23.89 -74.32
CA GLU A 197 -7.22 25.31 -74.58
C GLU A 197 -5.92 26.09 -74.84
N VAL A 198 -4.87 25.86 -74.05
CA VAL A 198 -3.54 26.44 -74.28
C VAL A 198 -2.95 25.98 -75.63
N VAL A 199 -3.20 24.75 -76.07
CA VAL A 199 -2.78 24.27 -77.39
C VAL A 199 -3.60 24.93 -78.51
N ARG A 200 -4.91 25.07 -78.35
CA ARG A 200 -5.81 25.78 -79.28
C ARG A 200 -5.36 27.23 -79.49
N LEU A 201 -5.20 27.98 -78.41
CA LEU A 201 -4.76 29.38 -78.44
C LEU A 201 -3.36 29.54 -79.04
N LYS A 202 -2.43 28.60 -78.81
CA LYS A 202 -1.12 28.58 -79.48
C LYS A 202 -1.27 28.42 -80.99
N GLY A 203 -2.17 27.54 -81.46
CA GLY A 203 -2.49 27.39 -82.88
C GLY A 203 -3.03 28.67 -83.51
N GLU A 204 -3.95 29.35 -82.82
CA GLU A 204 -4.52 30.64 -83.25
C GLU A 204 -3.45 31.74 -83.32
N ILE A 205 -2.57 31.83 -82.33
CA ILE A 205 -1.44 32.78 -82.31
C ILE A 205 -0.50 32.53 -83.51
N VAL A 206 -0.16 31.27 -83.82
CA VAL A 206 0.66 30.93 -85.00
C VAL A 206 -0.06 31.35 -86.30
N GLY A 207 -1.37 31.13 -86.41
CA GLY A 207 -2.17 31.58 -87.54
C GLY A 207 -2.16 33.11 -87.70
N LEU A 208 -2.31 33.86 -86.61
CA LEU A 208 -2.26 35.33 -86.61
C LEU A 208 -0.87 35.86 -86.97
N ILE A 209 0.20 35.21 -86.51
CA ILE A 209 1.58 35.55 -86.90
C ILE A 209 1.78 35.39 -88.42
N GLU A 210 1.25 34.32 -89.01
CA GLU A 210 1.34 34.07 -90.45
C GLU A 210 0.50 35.06 -91.29
N VAL A 211 -0.70 35.43 -90.83
CA VAL A 211 -1.51 36.50 -91.44
C VAL A 211 -0.77 37.84 -91.37
N LYS A 212 -0.19 38.17 -90.19
CA LYS A 212 0.63 39.37 -90.01
C LYS A 212 1.85 39.37 -90.94
N ARG A 213 2.57 38.25 -91.09
CA ARG A 213 3.72 38.11 -92.01
C ARG A 213 3.32 38.42 -93.45
N LYS A 214 2.19 37.88 -93.93
CA LYS A 214 1.65 38.18 -95.28
C LYS A 214 1.24 39.64 -95.44
N ALA A 215 0.65 40.25 -94.41
CA ALA A 215 0.30 41.67 -94.41
C ALA A 215 1.54 42.57 -94.45
N GLU A 216 2.61 42.22 -93.73
CA GLU A 216 3.91 42.90 -93.80
C GLU A 216 4.58 42.72 -95.18
N GLU A 217 4.51 41.53 -95.79
CA GLU A 217 5.07 41.27 -97.12
C GLU A 217 4.34 42.04 -98.23
N THR A 218 3.01 42.10 -98.18
CA THR A 218 2.22 42.92 -99.10
C THR A 218 2.45 44.42 -98.87
N SER A 219 2.56 44.86 -97.62
CA SER A 219 2.96 46.23 -97.28
C SER A 219 4.34 46.59 -97.86
N ARG A 220 5.37 45.75 -97.65
CA ARG A 220 6.72 45.93 -98.23
C ARG A 220 6.73 45.90 -99.77
N TYR A 221 5.79 45.19 -100.40
CA TYR A 221 5.63 45.18 -101.86
C TYR A 221 5.04 46.52 -102.35
N TRP A 222 3.96 46.99 -101.72
CA TRP A 222 3.36 48.29 -102.04
C TRP A 222 4.31 49.45 -101.75
N GLU A 223 5.08 49.40 -100.67
CA GLU A 223 6.11 50.39 -100.33
C GLU A 223 7.18 50.49 -101.43
N ARG A 224 7.63 49.36 -101.98
CA ARG A 224 8.56 49.31 -103.12
C ARG A 224 7.94 49.91 -104.39
N ASN A 225 6.70 49.54 -104.71
CA ASN A 225 5.99 50.10 -105.87
C ASN A 225 5.76 51.61 -105.73
N TYR A 226 5.41 52.07 -104.53
CA TYR A 226 5.24 53.50 -104.24
C TYR A 226 6.55 54.25 -104.45
N LYS A 227 7.68 53.76 -103.91
CA LYS A 227 9.03 54.32 -104.13
C LYS A 227 9.48 54.33 -105.61
N GLN A 228 8.95 53.44 -106.45
CA GLN A 228 9.17 53.49 -107.91
C GLN A 228 8.24 54.48 -108.65
N CYS A 229 7.01 54.66 -108.15
CA CYS A 229 6.06 55.62 -108.68
C CYS A 229 6.37 57.06 -108.26
N GLU A 230 6.90 57.29 -107.07
CA GLU A 230 7.23 58.59 -106.49
C GLU A 230 8.08 59.47 -107.45
N PRO A 231 9.22 59.02 -108.03
CA PRO A 231 9.95 59.79 -109.04
C PRO A 231 9.13 60.11 -110.30
N ARG A 232 8.18 59.23 -110.68
CA ARG A 232 7.31 59.43 -111.85
C ARG A 232 6.22 60.46 -111.56
N VAL A 233 5.66 60.43 -110.35
CA VAL A 233 4.69 61.43 -109.86
C VAL A 233 5.36 62.78 -109.74
N VAL A 234 6.50 62.89 -109.06
CA VAL A 234 7.28 64.14 -108.95
C VAL A 234 7.67 64.69 -110.33
N LYS A 235 8.01 63.82 -111.30
CA LYS A 235 8.25 64.24 -112.70
C LYS A 235 6.98 64.74 -113.40
N LEU A 236 5.83 64.08 -113.19
CA LEU A 236 4.55 64.53 -113.73
C LEU A 236 4.09 65.85 -113.10
N GLU A 237 4.20 66.00 -111.78
CA GLU A 237 3.92 67.25 -111.06
C GLU A 237 4.80 68.40 -111.53
N LYS A 238 6.10 68.14 -111.75
CA LYS A 238 7.03 69.11 -112.35
C LYS A 238 6.61 69.47 -113.78
N ASN A 239 6.30 68.49 -114.62
CA ASN A 239 5.84 68.72 -115.99
C ASN A 239 4.51 69.49 -116.02
N LEU A 240 3.58 69.19 -115.12
CA LEU A 240 2.26 69.83 -115.02
C LEU A 240 2.38 71.26 -114.51
N SER A 241 3.27 71.50 -113.54
CA SER A 241 3.68 72.84 -113.09
C SER A 241 4.36 73.63 -114.21
N GLU A 242 5.12 72.98 -115.09
CA GLU A 242 5.77 73.60 -116.23
C GLU A 242 4.77 73.91 -117.36
N MET A 243 3.76 73.05 -117.58
CA MET A 243 2.61 73.30 -118.46
C MET A 243 1.79 74.50 -117.98
N LEU A 244 1.43 74.53 -116.69
CA LEU A 244 0.70 75.64 -116.06
C LEU A 244 1.45 76.97 -116.08
N ARG A 245 2.78 76.95 -116.25
CA ARG A 245 3.60 78.15 -116.49
C ARG A 245 3.68 78.58 -117.97
N LYS A 246 3.36 77.69 -118.91
CA LYS A 246 3.49 77.94 -120.37
C LYS A 246 2.16 78.25 -121.06
N ASP A 247 1.01 78.04 -120.40
CA ASP A 247 -0.30 78.45 -120.90
C ASP A 247 -0.74 79.79 -120.27
N PRO A 248 -0.79 80.90 -121.04
CA PRO A 248 -1.14 82.22 -120.51
C PRO A 248 -2.60 82.36 -120.04
N VAL A 249 -3.47 81.41 -120.40
CA VAL A 249 -4.92 81.49 -120.14
C VAL A 249 -5.33 80.76 -118.86
N LEU A 250 -4.64 79.67 -118.50
CA LEU A 250 -4.94 78.88 -117.29
C LEU A 250 -4.19 79.36 -116.04
N GLY A 251 -3.08 80.09 -116.19
CA GLY A 251 -2.27 80.62 -115.08
C GLY A 251 -2.93 81.69 -114.18
N LYS A 252 -4.21 82.07 -114.42
CA LYS A 252 -4.95 83.07 -113.64
C LYS A 252 -6.26 82.58 -112.99
N VAL A 253 -6.59 81.30 -113.12
CA VAL A 253 -7.88 80.74 -112.61
C VAL A 253 -7.68 79.84 -111.37
N VAL A 254 -6.45 79.42 -111.07
CA VAL A 254 -6.15 78.46 -109.97
C VAL A 254 -5.92 79.15 -108.61
N GLU A 255 -6.00 80.47 -108.52
CA GLU A 255 -5.83 81.22 -107.25
C GLU A 255 -7.11 81.41 -106.42
N LYS A 256 -8.28 80.97 -106.93
CA LYS A 256 -9.59 81.20 -106.25
C LYS A 256 -10.53 79.99 -106.28
N ALA A 257 -10.11 78.90 -105.65
CA ALA A 257 -10.98 77.77 -105.32
C ALA A 257 -10.87 77.40 -103.82
N PRO A 258 -11.74 77.93 -102.94
CA PRO A 258 -11.78 77.54 -101.53
C PRO A 258 -12.51 76.20 -101.36
N LEU A 259 -11.78 75.09 -101.51
CA LEU A 259 -12.25 73.72 -101.26
C LEU A 259 -11.26 73.06 -100.28
N LEU A 260 -11.55 73.03 -99.00
CA LEU A 260 -12.44 72.09 -98.29
C LEU A 260 -11.64 70.95 -97.64
N ARG A 261 -11.73 70.93 -96.30
CA ARG A 261 -11.45 69.80 -95.40
C ARG A 261 -10.00 69.27 -95.40
N ASN A 262 -9.31 69.65 -94.32
CA ASN A 262 -8.76 68.73 -93.32
C ASN A 262 -8.68 67.26 -93.76
N PRO A 263 -7.50 66.60 -93.71
CA PRO A 263 -7.50 65.14 -93.65
C PRO A 263 -8.41 64.73 -92.49
N PRO A 264 -9.27 63.70 -92.65
CA PRO A 264 -10.02 63.20 -91.51
C PRO A 264 -9.00 62.86 -90.44
N ALA A 265 -9.11 63.51 -89.28
CA ALA A 265 -8.36 63.09 -88.12
C ALA A 265 -8.73 61.63 -87.90
N ILE A 266 -7.81 60.74 -88.24
CA ILE A 266 -7.92 59.34 -87.86
C ILE A 266 -7.89 59.42 -86.35
N ASN A 267 -9.07 59.30 -85.76
CA ASN A 267 -9.22 58.99 -84.35
C ASN A 267 -8.54 57.63 -84.17
N LEU A 268 -7.22 57.68 -83.95
CA LEU A 268 -6.58 56.85 -82.97
C LEU A 268 -7.34 57.11 -81.67
N ARG A 269 -8.47 56.41 -81.52
CA ARG A 269 -8.86 55.86 -80.24
C ARG A 269 -7.65 55.04 -79.82
N SER A 270 -6.75 55.72 -79.12
CA SER A 270 -6.25 55.24 -77.85
C SER A 270 -7.36 54.40 -77.22
N VAL A 271 -7.26 53.08 -77.43
CA VAL A 271 -7.84 52.11 -76.50
C VAL A 271 -6.93 52.19 -75.28
N SER A 272 -7.02 53.34 -74.60
CA SER A 272 -6.51 53.54 -73.27
C SER A 272 -7.21 52.51 -72.42
N ASN A 273 -6.41 51.65 -71.80
CA ASN A 273 -6.75 50.86 -70.63
C ASN A 273 -8.23 50.49 -70.56
N GLY A 274 -8.56 49.30 -71.06
CA GLY A 274 -9.64 48.56 -70.45
C GLY A 274 -9.29 48.41 -68.97
N ASN A 275 -9.83 49.30 -68.14
CA ASN A 275 -9.86 49.11 -66.71
C ASN A 275 -10.49 47.73 -66.51
N LEU A 276 -9.76 46.85 -65.82
CA LEU A 276 -10.32 45.63 -65.30
C LEU A 276 -11.23 46.05 -64.14
N GLU A 277 -12.42 46.56 -64.47
CA GLU A 277 -13.50 46.74 -63.52
C GLU A 277 -13.80 45.36 -62.94
N LEU A 278 -13.47 45.17 -61.66
CA LEU A 278 -13.98 44.04 -60.89
C LEU A 278 -15.49 44.22 -60.78
N VAL A 279 -16.21 43.61 -61.71
CA VAL A 279 -17.65 43.39 -61.56
C VAL A 279 -17.80 42.23 -60.58
N ASP A 280 -17.85 42.56 -59.29
CA ASP A 280 -18.37 41.67 -58.24
C ASP A 280 -19.90 41.54 -58.39
N GLU A 281 -20.34 40.91 -59.48
CA GLU A 281 -21.69 40.37 -59.60
C GLU A 281 -21.61 38.88 -59.92
N ASN A 282 -21.61 38.07 -58.86
CA ASN A 282 -22.11 36.71 -58.97
C ASN A 282 -22.92 36.33 -57.72
N ALA A 283 -23.94 37.14 -57.45
CA ALA A 283 -25.03 36.81 -56.54
C ALA A 283 -25.94 35.73 -57.17
N HIS A 284 -25.41 34.51 -57.35
CA HIS A 284 -26.24 33.39 -57.75
C HIS A 284 -27.01 32.81 -56.56
N ALA A 285 -28.30 33.07 -56.60
CA ALA A 285 -29.33 32.53 -55.73
C ALA A 285 -29.13 31.04 -55.39
N SER A 286 -28.97 30.75 -54.10
CA SER A 286 -29.25 29.42 -53.57
C SER A 286 -30.76 29.16 -53.66
N PRO A 287 -31.23 28.06 -54.27
CA PRO A 287 -32.65 27.78 -54.36
C PRO A 287 -33.20 27.34 -53.00
N CYS A 288 -34.05 28.16 -52.40
CA CYS A 288 -34.94 27.71 -51.32
C CYS A 288 -35.94 26.70 -51.88
N ALA A 289 -35.89 25.45 -51.41
CA ALA A 289 -36.89 24.44 -51.69
C ALA A 289 -37.32 23.74 -50.40
N GLY A 290 -38.64 23.71 -50.15
CA GLY A 290 -39.30 22.64 -49.38
C GLY A 290 -39.01 22.55 -47.88
N SER A 291 -39.41 23.55 -47.09
CA SER A 291 -39.73 23.29 -45.68
C SER A 291 -41.13 22.65 -45.58
N THR A 292 -41.22 21.36 -45.90
CA THR A 292 -42.38 20.52 -45.55
C THR A 292 -42.10 19.74 -44.26
N ALA A 293 -43.14 19.52 -43.48
CA ALA A 293 -43.06 18.91 -42.16
C ALA A 293 -42.51 17.47 -42.19
N GLU A 294 -41.82 17.08 -41.12
CA GLU A 294 -42.03 15.87 -40.31
C GLU A 294 -40.79 15.59 -39.45
N SER A 295 -40.81 16.03 -38.19
CA SER A 295 -39.96 15.44 -37.15
C SER A 295 -40.80 14.37 -36.42
N PRO A 296 -40.38 13.10 -36.39
CA PRO A 296 -41.04 12.11 -35.56
C PRO A 296 -40.79 12.46 -34.09
N MET A 297 -41.86 12.49 -33.30
CA MET A 297 -41.76 12.71 -31.86
C MET A 297 -41.04 11.55 -31.19
N VAL A 298 -40.32 11.86 -30.11
CA VAL A 298 -39.70 10.85 -29.24
C VAL A 298 -40.82 10.17 -28.43
N ASP A 299 -41.06 8.88 -28.70
CA ASP A 299 -41.96 8.05 -27.90
C ASP A 299 -41.36 7.76 -26.51
N THR A 300 -41.56 8.70 -25.58
CA THR A 300 -41.39 8.43 -24.14
C THR A 300 -42.55 7.58 -23.64
N ASN A 301 -42.45 6.26 -23.82
CA ASN A 301 -43.36 5.30 -23.21
C ASN A 301 -43.23 5.29 -21.68
N GLY A 302 -44.07 6.08 -21.00
CA GLY A 302 -44.32 5.99 -19.56
C GLY A 302 -45.77 5.57 -19.30
N PRO A 303 -46.04 4.36 -18.78
CA PRO A 303 -47.40 3.96 -18.42
C PRO A 303 -47.82 4.57 -17.07
N ALA A 304 -49.09 4.96 -16.97
CA ALA A 304 -49.67 5.51 -15.75
C ALA A 304 -50.42 4.46 -14.92
N ALA A 305 -50.38 4.68 -13.59
CA ALA A 305 -51.39 4.30 -12.59
C ALA A 305 -51.68 2.81 -12.28
N ALA A 306 -51.09 2.33 -11.16
CA ALA A 306 -51.83 1.71 -10.05
C ALA A 306 -51.00 1.83 -8.74
N GLY A 307 -51.65 2.09 -7.59
CA GLY A 307 -50.99 2.18 -6.26
C GLY A 307 -50.89 0.82 -5.53
N PRO A 308 -50.81 0.75 -4.18
CA PRO A 308 -50.80 1.82 -3.18
C PRO A 308 -49.71 1.68 -2.06
N ASN A 309 -49.78 2.52 -1.02
CA ASN A 309 -49.07 2.45 0.29
C ASN A 309 -47.54 2.62 0.28
N SER A 310 -46.96 3.59 1.00
CA SER A 310 -46.99 3.63 2.48
C SER A 310 -46.36 4.91 3.06
N HIS A 311 -46.58 5.13 4.37
CA HIS A 311 -45.88 6.10 5.23
C HIS A 311 -44.36 6.16 5.01
N VAL A 312 -43.76 7.35 5.19
CA VAL A 312 -42.89 7.68 6.35
C VAL A 312 -42.42 9.15 6.30
N MET A 313 -42.26 9.74 7.48
CA MET A 313 -41.67 11.03 7.86
C MET A 313 -40.82 11.79 6.82
N GLY A 314 -41.08 13.10 6.71
CA GLY A 314 -40.15 14.03 6.07
C GLY A 314 -39.03 14.49 7.02
N MET A 315 -37.89 14.86 6.44
CA MET A 315 -36.91 15.77 7.05
C MET A 315 -36.45 16.78 6.01
N ALA A 316 -36.61 18.06 6.32
CA ALA A 316 -36.02 19.14 5.56
C ALA A 316 -34.57 19.34 6.03
N CYS A 317 -33.60 19.23 5.11
CA CYS A 317 -32.21 19.61 5.35
C CYS A 317 -31.85 20.72 4.35
N GLY A 318 -31.77 21.95 4.86
CA GLY A 318 -31.48 23.14 4.04
C GLY A 318 -30.01 23.22 3.63
N ASN A 319 -29.78 23.74 2.42
CA ASN A 319 -28.44 24.14 1.96
C ASN A 319 -27.83 25.19 2.89
N ARG A 320 -26.59 24.99 3.35
CA ARG A 320 -25.67 26.06 3.76
C ARG A 320 -24.21 25.63 3.64
N MET A 321 -23.51 26.22 2.67
CA MET A 321 -22.05 26.34 2.69
C MET A 321 -21.64 27.28 3.84
N PRO A 322 -20.49 27.03 4.50
CA PRO A 322 -19.73 28.07 5.18
C PRO A 322 -18.50 28.46 4.34
N THR A 323 -18.43 29.72 3.96
CA THR A 323 -17.21 30.36 3.44
C THR A 323 -16.18 30.53 4.56
N GLU A 324 -14.90 30.52 4.19
CA GLU A 324 -13.79 30.92 5.05
C GLU A 324 -14.03 32.29 5.69
N ASN A 325 -13.65 32.43 6.96
CA ASN A 325 -13.18 33.70 7.49
C ASN A 325 -12.24 33.47 8.66
N GLN A 326 -11.27 34.37 8.79
CA GLN A 326 -10.11 34.25 9.66
C GLN A 326 -10.48 34.37 11.14
N VAL A 327 -9.82 33.58 11.99
CA VAL A 327 -9.76 33.84 13.44
C VAL A 327 -8.31 34.06 13.83
N VAL A 328 -8.06 35.19 14.48
CA VAL A 328 -6.76 35.57 15.03
C VAL A 328 -6.41 34.61 16.18
N ILE A 329 -5.21 34.04 16.14
CA ILE A 329 -4.64 33.35 17.29
C ILE A 329 -3.81 34.39 18.05
N GLU A 330 -4.34 34.87 19.18
CA GLU A 330 -3.52 35.50 20.20
C GLU A 330 -2.67 34.41 20.86
N ILE A 331 -1.35 34.63 20.88
CA ILE A 331 -0.41 33.80 21.64
C ILE A 331 -0.24 34.52 22.97
N ASP A 332 -0.70 33.88 24.05
CA ASP A 332 -0.50 34.35 25.41
C ASP A 332 0.74 33.66 26.00
N ASP A 333 1.80 34.44 26.19
CA ASP A 333 3.07 33.98 26.78
C ASP A 333 2.95 34.00 28.32
N SER A 334 2.95 32.84 28.95
CA SER A 334 3.15 32.73 30.40
C SER A 334 4.20 31.69 30.74
N ASP A 335 5.42 32.18 30.98
CA ASP A 335 6.43 31.47 31.77
C ASP A 335 5.86 31.10 33.14
N ASP A 336 6.19 29.91 33.63
CA ASP A 336 6.27 29.62 35.07
C ASP A 336 7.24 28.44 35.30
N GLU A 337 8.53 28.76 35.39
CA GLU A 337 9.54 27.83 35.93
C GLU A 337 9.23 27.55 37.41
N LYS A 338 9.32 26.28 37.86
CA LYS A 338 10.01 25.92 39.13
C LYS A 338 10.70 24.54 39.06
N PRO A 339 11.88 24.39 39.70
CA PRO A 339 12.66 23.16 39.63
C PRO A 339 12.21 22.11 40.64
N ILE A 340 12.27 20.83 40.28
CA ILE A 340 12.17 19.72 41.23
C ILE A 340 13.58 19.34 41.69
N ILE A 341 13.78 19.42 43.01
CA ILE A 341 15.05 19.29 43.71
C ILE A 341 15.51 17.82 43.75
N GLU A 342 16.81 17.61 43.55
CA GLU A 342 17.48 16.34 43.78
C GLU A 342 17.37 15.91 45.25
N THR A 343 16.90 14.68 45.49
CA THR A 343 17.11 14.00 46.77
C THR A 343 17.88 12.71 46.54
N ALA A 344 19.19 12.78 46.74
CA ALA A 344 20.03 11.60 46.79
C ALA A 344 19.62 10.72 47.98
N SER A 345 19.42 9.43 47.74
CA SER A 345 19.34 8.41 48.79
C SER A 345 20.06 7.17 48.32
N ALA A 346 21.23 6.93 48.91
CA ALA A 346 22.07 5.80 48.58
C ALA A 346 21.52 4.50 49.21
N SER A 347 21.39 3.45 48.42
CA SER A 347 21.33 2.08 48.91
C SER A 347 22.25 1.18 48.08
N LYS A 348 23.26 0.63 48.76
CA LYS A 348 24.14 -0.40 48.20
C LYS A 348 23.37 -1.71 48.10
N THR A 349 23.46 -2.39 46.97
CA THR A 349 23.48 -3.87 46.95
C THR A 349 24.34 -4.36 45.81
N ASP A 350 25.40 -5.09 46.16
CA ASP A 350 26.13 -5.95 45.23
C ASP A 350 25.20 -7.00 44.60
N LYS A 351 25.47 -7.38 43.35
CA LYS A 351 25.74 -8.79 42.97
C LYS A 351 26.05 -8.96 41.48
N ASP A 352 27.21 -9.55 41.24
CA ASP A 352 27.52 -10.27 40.00
C ASP A 352 26.48 -11.35 39.70
N PHE A 353 25.90 -11.30 38.49
CA PHE A 353 25.43 -12.46 37.73
C PHE A 353 25.49 -12.08 36.24
N GLY A 354 25.91 -12.93 35.31
CA GLY A 354 26.34 -14.31 35.43
C GLY A 354 26.40 -14.92 34.03
N ARG A 355 27.46 -15.66 33.71
CA ARG A 355 27.78 -16.14 32.35
C ARG A 355 26.66 -16.96 31.70
N CYS A 356 26.57 -16.87 30.37
CA CYS A 356 25.86 -17.84 29.54
C CYS A 356 26.44 -19.25 29.73
N TYR A 357 25.58 -20.27 29.75
CA TYR A 357 25.99 -21.68 29.88
C TYR A 357 26.29 -22.32 28.53
N GLU A 358 27.37 -23.10 28.46
CA GLU A 358 27.61 -24.10 27.42
C GLU A 358 27.26 -25.52 27.91
N LYS A 359 26.63 -26.31 27.01
CA LYS A 359 26.80 -27.76 26.74
C LYS A 359 26.64 -28.81 27.86
N ASP A 360 25.57 -29.61 27.69
CA ASP A 360 25.51 -31.11 27.65
C ASP A 360 25.98 -31.95 28.88
N PRO A 361 25.72 -33.29 28.99
CA PRO A 361 24.99 -34.21 28.08
C PRO A 361 23.95 -35.18 28.74
N ALA A 362 23.21 -35.90 27.88
CA ALA A 362 22.71 -37.30 27.99
C ALA A 362 22.01 -37.85 29.26
N SER A 363 20.78 -38.38 29.08
CA SER A 363 20.33 -39.66 29.70
C SER A 363 19.05 -40.26 29.07
N GLN A 364 19.22 -41.45 28.47
CA GLN A 364 18.47 -42.71 28.67
C GLN A 364 16.91 -42.78 28.67
N SER A 365 16.39 -43.29 27.55
CA SER A 365 15.45 -44.42 27.42
C SER A 365 14.54 -44.86 28.59
N ILE A 366 13.22 -44.78 28.39
CA ILE A 366 12.23 -45.73 28.94
C ILE A 366 11.35 -46.27 27.79
N SER A 367 10.88 -47.51 27.92
CA SER A 367 10.29 -48.30 26.83
C SER A 367 8.87 -48.81 27.14
N ARG A 368 8.19 -49.27 26.07
CA ARG A 368 6.99 -50.15 26.00
C ARG A 368 5.60 -49.51 26.13
N GLY A 369 4.78 -49.79 25.09
CA GLY A 369 3.35 -49.47 25.01
C GLY A 369 2.66 -50.00 23.73
N LYS A 370 2.83 -51.30 23.42
CA LYS A 370 2.02 -52.03 22.38
C LYS A 370 0.55 -52.08 22.86
N ARG A 371 -0.55 -51.98 22.08
CA ARG A 371 -1.03 -52.51 20.77
C ARG A 371 -2.51 -52.00 20.60
N PRO A 372 -3.35 -52.39 19.61
CA PRO A 372 -3.13 -52.86 18.23
C PRO A 372 -4.00 -52.17 17.14
N LEU A 373 -3.53 -52.28 15.89
CA LEU A 373 -4.26 -52.40 14.60
C LEU A 373 -5.81 -52.30 14.54
N VAL A 374 -6.31 -51.43 13.64
CA VAL A 374 -7.45 -51.71 12.74
C VAL A 374 -7.16 -51.20 11.32
N CYS A 375 -7.35 -52.08 10.34
CA CYS A 375 -7.29 -51.91 8.88
C CYS A 375 -8.59 -51.24 8.34
N THR A 376 -8.77 -50.65 7.15
CA THR A 376 -8.02 -50.53 5.87
C THR A 376 -8.68 -49.37 5.04
N PRO A 377 -8.81 -49.36 3.68
CA PRO A 377 -7.93 -48.58 2.80
C PRO A 377 -8.67 -47.55 1.91
N ASN A 378 -7.94 -46.73 1.15
CA ASN A 378 -8.03 -46.68 -0.32
C ASN A 378 -7.29 -45.50 -1.00
N ASN A 379 -6.48 -45.86 -2.00
CA ASN A 379 -6.33 -45.26 -3.33
C ASN A 379 -5.90 -43.79 -3.49
N GLY A 380 -4.76 -43.59 -4.18
CA GLY A 380 -4.34 -42.28 -4.68
C GLY A 380 -2.88 -42.21 -5.15
N ASP A 381 -2.40 -43.21 -5.91
CA ASP A 381 -1.02 -43.26 -6.41
C ASP A 381 -0.94 -43.09 -7.95
N VAL A 382 0.25 -42.70 -8.42
CA VAL A 382 0.77 -42.66 -9.80
C VAL A 382 0.07 -41.73 -10.82
N GLY A 383 0.71 -40.57 -11.02
CA GLY A 383 1.43 -40.26 -12.28
C GLY A 383 0.67 -40.16 -13.61
N GLY A 384 0.73 -38.98 -14.23
CA GLY A 384 0.23 -38.73 -15.59
C GLY A 384 1.03 -37.66 -16.33
N VAL A 385 2.17 -38.03 -16.91
CA VAL A 385 2.93 -37.16 -17.83
C VAL A 385 2.24 -37.14 -19.19
N ASN A 386 1.81 -35.95 -19.63
CA ASN A 386 1.59 -35.55 -21.04
C ASN A 386 1.31 -34.03 -21.05
N GLY A 387 1.84 -33.19 -21.94
CA GLY A 387 2.59 -33.48 -23.15
C GLY A 387 2.02 -32.82 -24.41
N SER A 388 1.64 -31.52 -24.37
CA SER A 388 1.32 -30.73 -25.60
C SER A 388 1.14 -29.23 -25.33
N ILE A 389 2.22 -28.45 -25.37
CA ILE A 389 2.13 -27.01 -25.61
C ILE A 389 2.30 -26.79 -27.12
N LYS A 390 1.22 -26.44 -27.82
CA LYS A 390 1.23 -26.22 -29.27
C LYS A 390 1.87 -24.87 -29.61
N SER A 391 3.05 -24.93 -30.21
CA SER A 391 3.75 -23.76 -30.77
C SER A 391 2.96 -23.14 -31.92
N LYS A 392 2.30 -21.99 -31.71
CA LYS A 392 1.81 -21.14 -32.81
C LYS A 392 2.90 -20.17 -33.25
N LYS A 393 3.54 -20.48 -34.39
CA LYS A 393 4.40 -19.54 -35.11
C LYS A 393 3.59 -18.30 -35.52
N HIS A 394 3.95 -17.12 -35.00
CA HIS A 394 3.63 -15.88 -35.70
C HIS A 394 4.71 -15.66 -36.77
N LYS A 395 4.30 -15.77 -38.03
CA LYS A 395 5.11 -15.45 -39.21
C LYS A 395 4.88 -13.98 -39.53
N MET A 396 5.81 -13.12 -39.10
CA MET A 396 5.85 -11.71 -39.54
C MET A 396 6.48 -11.67 -40.92
N ASP A 397 5.66 -11.46 -41.95
CA ASP A 397 6.16 -11.17 -43.30
C ASP A 397 6.54 -9.68 -43.37
N SER A 398 7.83 -9.39 -43.62
CA SER A 398 8.37 -8.05 -43.76
C SER A 398 8.27 -7.53 -45.21
N PRO A 399 7.74 -6.34 -45.46
CA PRO A 399 7.96 -5.62 -46.71
C PRO A 399 9.22 -4.74 -46.58
N PHE A 400 10.28 -5.10 -47.31
CA PHE A 400 11.35 -4.15 -47.65
C PHE A 400 10.81 -3.05 -48.56
N PRO A 401 11.40 -1.84 -48.48
CA PRO A 401 11.74 -1.15 -49.72
C PRO A 401 13.24 -0.80 -49.76
N ASN A 402 13.97 -1.43 -50.68
CA ASN A 402 15.17 -0.81 -51.25
C ASN A 402 14.72 0.26 -52.26
N ARG A 403 15.40 1.43 -52.31
CA ARG A 403 16.26 1.83 -53.46
C ARG A 403 16.67 3.32 -53.44
N ALA A 404 17.95 3.56 -53.76
CA ALA A 404 18.61 4.83 -54.12
C ALA A 404 18.62 5.96 -53.06
N SER A 405 19.76 6.51 -52.63
CA SER A 405 20.98 6.98 -53.32
C SER A 405 20.81 8.38 -53.93
N GLU A 406 21.35 9.39 -53.25
CA GLU A 406 22.10 10.51 -53.84
C GLU A 406 22.85 11.31 -52.74
N ASN A 407 23.99 11.90 -53.13
CA ASN A 407 24.86 12.94 -52.55
C ASN A 407 24.36 13.71 -51.29
N SER A 408 25.17 14.29 -50.39
CA SER A 408 26.64 14.51 -50.31
C SER A 408 27.00 14.79 -48.82
N GLU A 409 28.17 15.25 -48.35
CA GLU A 409 29.39 15.81 -48.96
C GLU A 409 30.63 15.32 -48.16
N SER A 410 31.63 16.19 -47.94
CA SER A 410 32.80 15.95 -47.06
C SER A 410 33.16 17.24 -46.30
N SER A 411 33.25 17.17 -44.96
CA SER A 411 34.07 18.10 -44.18
C SER A 411 35.04 17.30 -43.30
N LYS A 412 36.32 17.70 -43.29
CA LYS A 412 37.41 17.02 -42.60
C LYS A 412 38.03 17.93 -41.55
N ASP A 413 37.58 17.82 -40.31
CA ASP A 413 38.29 18.35 -39.14
C ASP A 413 38.86 17.19 -38.32
N SER A 414 40.18 17.19 -38.09
CA SER A 414 40.87 16.08 -37.44
C SER A 414 40.70 16.14 -35.92
N ILE A 415 39.77 15.34 -35.38
CA ILE A 415 39.60 15.16 -33.94
C ILE A 415 40.81 14.43 -33.36
N THR A 416 41.46 15.06 -32.38
CA THR A 416 42.61 14.50 -31.67
C THR A 416 42.18 13.40 -30.69
N THR A 417 42.96 12.31 -30.61
CA THR A 417 42.60 11.11 -29.83
C THR A 417 42.45 11.33 -28.33
N LYS A 418 43.01 12.42 -27.78
CA LYS A 418 42.86 12.80 -26.37
C LYS A 418 41.46 13.33 -26.05
N ASP A 419 40.78 13.95 -27.01
CA ASP A 419 39.42 14.46 -26.82
C ASP A 419 38.40 13.31 -26.79
N MET A 420 38.70 12.19 -27.46
CA MET A 420 37.83 11.00 -27.44
C MET A 420 37.80 10.34 -26.06
N ASP A 421 38.92 10.25 -25.33
CA ASP A 421 38.92 9.72 -23.95
C ASP A 421 38.22 10.67 -22.97
N GLU A 422 38.31 11.99 -23.16
CA GLU A 422 37.55 12.96 -22.34
C GLU A 422 36.06 12.97 -22.69
N LEU A 423 35.68 12.82 -23.97
CA LEU A 423 34.29 12.63 -24.36
C LEU A 423 33.74 11.31 -23.84
N VAL A 424 34.46 10.18 -23.95
CA VAL A 424 34.04 8.88 -23.41
C VAL A 424 33.91 8.93 -21.88
N SER A 425 34.77 9.69 -21.19
CA SER A 425 34.62 9.96 -19.75
C SER A 425 33.38 10.80 -19.41
N LYS A 426 32.85 11.56 -20.38
CA LYS A 426 31.60 12.34 -20.30
C LYS A 426 30.40 11.62 -20.94
N VAL A 427 30.58 10.46 -21.59
CA VAL A 427 29.49 9.65 -22.13
C VAL A 427 28.63 9.19 -20.95
N VAL A 428 27.47 9.84 -20.85
CA VAL A 428 26.25 9.46 -20.13
C VAL A 428 26.47 8.36 -19.09
N LYS A 429 26.54 8.75 -17.80
CA LYS A 429 26.43 7.82 -16.67
C LYS A 429 25.04 7.15 -16.71
N THR A 430 24.93 6.10 -17.52
CA THR A 430 23.67 5.43 -17.80
C THR A 430 23.23 4.67 -16.55
N LYS A 431 22.31 5.28 -15.79
CA LYS A 431 21.64 4.70 -14.62
C LYS A 431 21.24 3.25 -14.90
N PRO A 432 21.82 2.23 -14.22
CA PRO A 432 21.65 0.81 -14.57
C PRO A 432 20.19 0.38 -14.74
N PHE A 433 19.29 0.92 -13.90
CA PHE A 433 17.85 0.78 -13.99
C PHE A 433 17.21 2.06 -14.55
N ASN A 434 16.36 1.89 -15.57
CA ASN A 434 15.56 2.92 -16.22
C ASN A 434 14.09 2.94 -15.73
N TYR A 435 13.60 1.82 -15.16
CA TYR A 435 12.20 1.66 -14.73
C TYR A 435 12.07 0.92 -13.39
N GLU A 436 11.02 1.22 -12.62
CA GLU A 436 10.73 0.55 -11.33
C GLU A 436 10.61 -0.98 -11.47
N VAL A 437 10.06 -1.46 -12.59
CA VAL A 437 9.84 -2.90 -12.86
C VAL A 437 11.17 -3.67 -12.98
N GLU A 438 12.23 -3.03 -13.48
CA GLU A 438 13.56 -3.63 -13.58
C GLU A 438 14.19 -3.78 -12.19
N LEU A 439 14.06 -2.77 -11.33
CA LEU A 439 14.55 -2.79 -9.94
C LEU A 439 13.77 -3.81 -9.09
N LEU A 440 12.45 -3.89 -9.28
CA LEU A 440 11.60 -4.94 -8.69
C LEU A 440 12.05 -6.34 -9.11
N THR A 441 12.40 -6.51 -10.39
CA THR A 441 12.92 -7.78 -10.92
C THR A 441 14.28 -8.12 -10.31
N ALA A 442 15.11 -7.13 -9.98
CA ALA A 442 16.38 -7.33 -9.29
C ALA A 442 16.16 -7.75 -7.82
N PHE A 443 15.25 -7.11 -7.07
CA PHE A 443 14.90 -7.53 -5.70
C PHE A 443 14.38 -8.96 -5.60
N ASN A 444 13.74 -9.49 -6.65
CA ASN A 444 13.30 -10.89 -6.68
C ASN A 444 14.42 -11.89 -6.99
N LYS A 445 15.64 -11.44 -7.28
CA LYS A 445 16.80 -12.27 -7.70
C LYS A 445 18.02 -12.13 -6.80
N ASP A 446 18.21 -10.99 -6.16
CA ASP A 446 19.37 -10.67 -5.33
C ASP A 446 18.93 -10.29 -3.92
N ASP A 447 19.27 -11.14 -2.96
CA ASP A 447 18.97 -10.94 -1.55
C ASP A 447 19.93 -9.93 -0.91
N GLU A 448 21.20 -9.84 -1.34
CA GLU A 448 22.13 -8.80 -0.89
C GLU A 448 21.66 -7.41 -1.33
N LEU A 449 21.04 -7.29 -2.51
CA LEU A 449 20.39 -6.05 -2.94
C LEU A 449 19.22 -5.67 -2.00
N CYS A 450 18.41 -6.65 -1.57
CA CYS A 450 17.32 -6.41 -0.63
C CYS A 450 17.82 -5.95 0.74
N LEU A 451 18.91 -6.54 1.24
CA LEU A 451 19.57 -6.12 2.47
C LEU A 451 20.11 -4.68 2.35
N ASN A 452 20.75 -4.34 1.22
CA ASN A 452 21.22 -2.98 0.95
C ASN A 452 20.08 -1.96 0.86
N ALA A 453 18.93 -2.34 0.29
CA ALA A 453 17.73 -1.51 0.22
C ALA A 453 17.15 -1.19 1.61
N VAL A 454 17.04 -2.19 2.49
CA VAL A 454 16.62 -1.99 3.89
C VAL A 454 17.57 -1.04 4.62
N CYS A 455 18.89 -1.19 4.41
CA CYS A 455 19.87 -0.28 5.00
C CYS A 455 19.79 1.15 4.41
N ALA A 456 19.48 1.30 3.11
CA ALA A 456 19.32 2.60 2.46
C ALA A 456 18.12 3.38 3.03
N LEU A 457 16.96 2.73 3.19
CA LEU A 457 15.78 3.32 3.84
C LEU A 457 16.10 3.81 5.26
N HIS A 458 16.82 3.01 6.04
CA HIS A 458 17.24 3.38 7.40
C HIS A 458 18.21 4.57 7.44
N ARG A 459 19.16 4.66 6.49
CA ARG A 459 20.10 5.79 6.39
C ARG A 459 19.39 7.09 6.00
N VAL A 460 18.39 7.03 5.11
CA VAL A 460 17.56 8.17 4.74
C VAL A 460 16.70 8.62 5.94
N GLU A 461 15.97 7.70 6.58
CA GLU A 461 15.15 8.00 7.78
C GLU A 461 15.95 8.70 8.90
N LYS A 462 17.20 8.25 9.13
CA LYS A 462 18.11 8.89 10.10
C LYS A 462 18.53 10.31 9.72
N ARG A 463 18.74 10.61 8.44
CA ARG A 463 19.14 11.94 7.97
C ARG A 463 17.97 12.92 8.01
N ASP A 464 16.77 12.49 7.65
CA ASP A 464 15.59 13.36 7.62
C ASP A 464 15.08 13.70 9.03
N LYS A 465 15.26 12.79 10.01
CA LYS A 465 15.06 13.09 11.43
C LYS A 465 15.93 14.23 11.97
N LEU A 466 17.08 14.50 11.33
CA LEU A 466 17.96 15.64 11.63
C LEU A 466 17.64 16.88 10.78
N ARG A 467 16.79 16.76 9.75
CA ARG A 467 16.47 17.82 8.78
C ARG A 467 14.96 18.00 8.63
N CYS A 468 14.34 18.46 9.72
CA CYS A 468 13.04 19.13 9.75
C CYS A 468 11.86 18.36 9.11
N GLY A 469 11.33 17.39 9.85
CA GLY A 469 9.87 17.15 9.92
C GLY A 469 9.15 16.50 8.72
N SER A 470 9.81 16.16 7.61
CA SER A 470 9.10 15.52 6.48
C SER A 470 8.69 14.07 6.82
N GLN A 471 7.42 13.85 7.12
CA GLN A 471 6.88 12.60 7.71
C GLN A 471 6.88 11.36 6.79
N TYR A 472 7.42 11.43 5.57
CA TYR A 472 7.19 10.42 4.51
C TYR A 472 8.45 9.84 3.85
N ARG A 473 9.63 9.96 4.48
CA ARG A 473 10.87 9.34 3.99
C ARG A 473 11.38 8.26 4.97
N GLY A 474 11.59 7.05 4.46
CA GLY A 474 12.00 5.89 5.26
C GLY A 474 10.90 4.82 5.34
N PHE A 475 10.94 3.97 6.36
CA PHE A 475 9.93 2.94 6.54
C PHE A 475 8.54 3.54 6.82
N SER A 476 7.48 2.85 6.38
CA SER A 476 6.11 3.17 6.78
C SER A 476 5.94 2.99 8.29
N SER A 477 4.93 3.60 8.92
CA SER A 477 4.66 3.39 10.36
C SER A 477 4.47 1.91 10.73
N ILE A 478 3.90 1.12 9.83
CA ILE A 478 3.70 -0.33 9.95
C ILE A 478 5.03 -1.08 9.90
N ASP A 479 5.89 -0.72 8.95
CA ASP A 479 7.18 -1.38 8.73
C ASP A 479 8.30 -0.87 9.66
N ALA A 480 8.16 0.32 10.26
CA ALA A 480 9.23 1.06 10.92
C ALA A 480 9.92 0.26 12.03
N THR A 481 9.17 -0.40 12.91
CA THR A 481 9.76 -1.17 14.00
C THR A 481 10.63 -2.31 13.49
N ARG A 482 10.12 -3.10 12.53
CA ARG A 482 10.80 -4.28 11.99
C ARG A 482 11.94 -3.91 11.03
N GLY A 483 11.72 -2.93 10.16
CA GLY A 483 12.71 -2.40 9.24
C GLY A 483 13.90 -1.78 9.98
N ASN A 484 13.66 -0.99 11.03
CA ASN A 484 14.73 -0.43 11.85
C ASN A 484 15.49 -1.50 12.67
N GLN A 485 14.83 -2.56 13.15
CA GLN A 485 15.51 -3.68 13.80
C GLN A 485 16.42 -4.43 12.83
N LEU A 486 15.90 -4.81 11.65
CA LEU A 486 16.69 -5.48 10.61
C LEU A 486 17.87 -4.60 10.15
N ALA A 487 17.64 -3.33 9.85
CA ALA A 487 18.70 -2.42 9.44
C ALA A 487 19.80 -2.25 10.50
N LYS A 488 19.45 -2.16 11.79
CA LYS A 488 20.43 -2.10 12.88
C LYS A 488 21.30 -3.35 12.95
N PHE A 489 20.70 -4.54 12.81
CA PHE A 489 21.43 -5.82 12.76
C PHE A 489 22.36 -5.88 11.54
N LEU A 490 21.86 -5.53 10.36
CA LEU A 490 22.61 -5.59 9.10
C LEU A 490 23.81 -4.65 9.05
N VAL A 491 23.71 -3.50 9.71
CA VAL A 491 24.76 -2.47 9.83
C VAL A 491 25.81 -2.83 10.89
N ASP A 492 25.48 -3.67 11.87
CA ASP A 492 26.41 -4.16 12.92
C ASP A 492 27.18 -3.04 13.65
N GLY A 493 26.53 -1.90 13.87
CA GLY A 493 27.12 -0.72 14.52
C GLY A 493 28.03 0.15 13.62
N ASP A 494 28.17 -0.14 12.32
CA ASP A 494 28.94 0.70 11.40
C ASP A 494 28.43 2.17 11.38
N PRO A 495 29.28 3.16 11.66
CA PRO A 495 28.84 4.55 11.83
C PRO A 495 28.41 5.23 10.52
N GLN A 496 28.84 4.70 9.36
CA GLN A 496 28.37 5.17 8.06
C GLN A 496 27.07 4.47 7.64
N GLY A 497 26.64 3.45 8.38
CA GLY A 497 25.49 2.62 8.07
C GLY A 497 25.75 1.63 6.94
N LYS A 498 27.01 1.30 6.62
CA LYS A 498 27.33 0.35 5.54
C LYS A 498 26.86 -1.07 5.91
N LEU A 499 26.42 -1.85 4.92
CA LEU A 499 26.07 -3.26 5.14
C LEU A 499 27.31 -4.04 5.62
N ARG A 500 27.21 -4.68 6.80
CA ARG A 500 28.29 -5.47 7.42
C ARG A 500 27.95 -6.95 7.53
N LYS A 501 26.69 -7.29 7.80
CA LYS A 501 26.23 -8.69 7.83
C LYS A 501 25.88 -9.19 6.43
N SER A 502 26.29 -10.43 6.15
CA SER A 502 25.93 -11.19 4.96
C SER A 502 24.54 -11.81 5.05
N VAL A 503 24.00 -12.26 3.91
CA VAL A 503 22.74 -13.03 3.82
C VAL A 503 22.77 -14.26 4.72
N LYS A 504 23.93 -14.94 4.84
CA LYS A 504 24.10 -16.15 5.67
C LYS A 504 24.00 -15.85 7.16
N GLU A 505 24.63 -14.77 7.63
CA GLU A 505 24.55 -14.35 9.04
C GLU A 505 23.13 -13.91 9.43
N LEU A 506 22.43 -13.21 8.53
CA LEU A 506 21.02 -12.90 8.74
C LEU A 506 20.19 -14.18 8.85
N GLN A 507 20.37 -15.14 7.93
CA GLN A 507 19.61 -16.40 7.93
C GLN A 507 19.86 -17.26 9.18
N GLN A 508 21.06 -17.20 9.75
CA GLN A 508 21.41 -17.89 11.00
C GLN A 508 20.75 -17.23 12.23
N CYS A 509 20.65 -15.90 12.27
CA CYS A 509 20.02 -15.18 13.37
C CYS A 509 18.48 -15.16 13.27
N ASP A 510 17.95 -15.06 12.05
CA ASP A 510 16.52 -14.96 11.75
C ASP A 510 16.24 -15.65 10.41
N SER A 511 15.70 -16.86 10.47
CA SER A 511 15.42 -17.68 9.28
C SER A 511 14.39 -17.06 8.32
N LYS A 512 13.63 -16.05 8.76
CA LYS A 512 12.68 -15.26 7.94
C LYS A 512 13.20 -13.87 7.59
N GLY A 513 14.39 -13.48 8.08
CA GLY A 513 14.95 -12.15 7.89
C GLY A 513 15.11 -11.76 6.42
N ILE A 514 15.49 -12.71 5.57
CA ILE A 514 15.64 -12.49 4.11
C ILE A 514 14.29 -12.17 3.46
N ASP A 515 13.25 -12.97 3.74
CA ASP A 515 11.91 -12.77 3.16
C ASP A 515 11.28 -11.46 3.63
N GLU A 516 11.49 -11.07 4.89
CA GLU A 516 11.09 -9.74 5.39
C GLU A 516 11.88 -8.63 4.70
N CYS A 517 13.19 -8.77 4.46
CA CYS A 517 13.95 -7.78 3.68
C CYS A 517 13.43 -7.66 2.23
N ARG A 518 13.12 -8.79 1.56
CA ARG A 518 12.54 -8.81 0.21
C ARG A 518 11.11 -8.24 0.19
N LYS A 519 10.34 -8.41 1.25
CA LYS A 519 9.00 -7.80 1.43
C LYS A 519 9.11 -6.29 1.63
N LEU A 520 9.99 -5.82 2.52
CA LEU A 520 10.26 -4.40 2.74
C LEU A 520 10.75 -3.71 1.46
N ALA A 521 11.71 -4.29 0.74
CA ALA A 521 12.22 -3.74 -0.52
C ALA A 521 11.12 -3.60 -1.59
N ARG A 522 10.15 -4.52 -1.63
CA ARG A 522 8.98 -4.44 -2.53
C ARG A 522 7.96 -3.40 -2.08
N ASN A 523 7.59 -3.38 -0.81
CA ASN A 523 6.66 -2.39 -0.25
C ASN A 523 7.15 -0.95 -0.46
N HIS A 524 8.47 -0.75 -0.36
CA HIS A 524 9.12 0.55 -0.49
C HIS A 524 9.77 0.81 -1.86
N LEU A 525 9.42 0.02 -2.89
CA LEU A 525 10.01 0.10 -4.23
C LEU A 525 10.05 1.53 -4.79
N LYS A 526 8.93 2.28 -4.68
CA LYS A 526 8.84 3.67 -5.16
C LYS A 526 9.80 4.61 -4.43
N GLN A 527 9.94 4.47 -3.11
CA GLN A 527 10.89 5.25 -2.33
C GLN A 527 12.34 4.89 -2.71
N LEU A 528 12.65 3.60 -2.79
CA LEU A 528 13.97 3.10 -3.17
C LEU A 528 14.38 3.55 -4.57
N TYR A 529 13.45 3.55 -5.52
CA TYR A 529 13.68 4.06 -6.86
C TYR A 529 13.94 5.57 -6.87
N GLN A 530 13.23 6.36 -6.05
CA GLN A 530 13.52 7.80 -5.88
C GLN A 530 14.88 8.06 -5.23
N ILE A 531 15.23 7.32 -4.16
CA ILE A 531 16.54 7.40 -3.48
C ILE A 531 17.67 7.14 -4.48
N TYR A 532 17.51 6.13 -5.32
CA TYR A 532 18.44 5.80 -6.40
C TYR A 532 18.46 6.88 -7.50
N GLN A 533 17.31 7.35 -7.97
CA GLN A 533 17.23 8.38 -9.02
C GLN A 533 17.87 9.71 -8.61
N LYS A 534 17.69 10.11 -7.35
CA LYS A 534 18.24 11.34 -6.76
C LYS A 534 19.65 11.16 -6.18
N GLU A 535 20.18 9.94 -6.22
CA GLU A 535 21.51 9.58 -5.69
C GLU A 535 21.68 9.88 -4.19
N GLU A 536 20.59 9.85 -3.42
CA GLU A 536 20.56 10.24 -2.00
C GLU A 536 21.36 9.27 -1.12
N ASP A 537 21.48 8.00 -1.54
CA ASP A 537 22.24 6.98 -0.83
C ASP A 537 23.44 6.46 -1.67
N PRO A 538 24.68 6.85 -1.30
CA PRO A 538 25.87 6.44 -2.05
C PRO A 538 26.10 4.93 -2.08
N PHE A 539 25.86 4.22 -0.98
CA PHE A 539 26.14 2.78 -0.88
C PHE A 539 25.17 1.95 -1.73
N PHE A 540 23.88 2.33 -1.75
CA PHE A 540 22.89 1.69 -2.60
C PHE A 540 23.19 1.91 -4.08
N LYS A 541 23.60 3.13 -4.46
CA LYS A 541 24.06 3.45 -5.81
C LYS A 541 25.31 2.66 -6.19
N GLU A 542 26.32 2.62 -5.33
CA GLU A 542 27.57 1.88 -5.54
C GLU A 542 27.31 0.39 -5.78
N TYR A 543 26.46 -0.23 -4.94
CA TYR A 543 26.05 -1.63 -5.09
C TYR A 543 25.37 -1.88 -6.44
N LEU A 544 24.40 -1.05 -6.82
CA LEU A 544 23.67 -1.18 -8.08
C LEU A 544 24.59 -1.04 -9.29
N VAL A 545 25.50 -0.08 -9.29
CA VAL A 545 26.47 0.13 -10.39
C VAL A 545 27.47 -1.03 -10.48
N LYS A 546 27.92 -1.57 -9.34
CA LYS A 546 28.90 -2.67 -9.29
C LYS A 546 28.32 -4.00 -9.76
N ASN A 547 27.12 -4.36 -9.31
CA ASN A 547 26.55 -5.69 -9.51
C ASN A 547 25.59 -5.77 -10.72
N TYR A 548 25.12 -4.63 -11.22
CA TYR A 548 24.28 -4.54 -12.43
C TYR A 548 24.90 -3.60 -13.48
N PRO A 549 26.13 -3.87 -13.96
CA PRO A 549 26.66 -3.11 -15.08
C PRO A 549 25.71 -3.24 -16.27
N LYS A 550 25.40 -2.12 -16.95
CA LYS A 550 24.63 -2.20 -18.19
C LYS A 550 25.37 -3.09 -19.16
N LYS A 551 24.71 -4.14 -19.63
CA LYS A 551 25.15 -4.85 -20.83
C LYS A 551 25.06 -3.85 -21.98
N THR A 552 26.20 -3.27 -22.35
CA THR A 552 26.34 -2.54 -23.61
C THR A 552 25.94 -3.51 -24.71
N VAL A 553 24.82 -3.24 -25.37
CA VAL A 553 24.40 -4.02 -26.54
C VAL A 553 25.43 -3.72 -27.62
N SER A 554 26.30 -4.69 -27.86
CA SER A 554 27.33 -4.66 -28.90
C SER A 554 26.78 -5.08 -30.25
#